data_AF-A0A3B9YNZ4-F1
#
_entry.id   AF-A0A3B9YNZ4-F1
#
_cell.length_a   1.000
_cell.length_b   1.000
_cell.length_c   1.000
_cell.angle_alpha   90.00
_cell.angle_beta   90.00
_cell.angle_gamma   90.00
#
_symmetry.space_group_name_H-M   'P 1'
#
loop_
_entity.id
_entity.type
_entity.pdbx_description
1 polymer ?
#
loop_
_entity_poly.entity_id
_entity_poly.type
_entity_poly.pdbx_seq_one_letter_code
_entity_poly.pdbx_strand_id
1 'polypeptide(L)'
;MAPAIPAAPAGASQRLAKASEINGDRIVNADSEPQNWLAHGRTYGEQRFSPLDKINADTVKTLAPSCSYATNTIRGMEATPIISDGIAFVSGTWSAVYAIDAKTCEELWTFDAAVPGETGRKACCDVVNRGVAVWKGRVYVGTLDGRLVALDAKTGETIWDVNTVDRAKPYTVTGAPRIVKDMVIIGNGGGELGVRGYITAYDAKTGSQKWRFYTVPGDPRLTPEGEHLVKAIPTWKSEGGQWKYWEVGGGGTVWDSMAYDPELDLLYIGTGNGSPWSRHVRSPGGGDNLYISSILAIQPESGELVWHYQTTPGDTWDYTATQHLILTDYEIDGQMHHVIMQAPK
;
A
#
# COMPACT_ATOMS: atom_id res chain seq x y z
N MET A 1 26.86 3.12 22.79
CA MET A 1 27.60 2.66 21.60
C MET A 1 26.73 1.63 20.91
N ALA A 2 26.28 1.89 19.68
CA ALA A 2 25.61 0.84 18.91
C ALA A 2 26.63 -0.29 18.69
N PRO A 3 26.26 -1.56 18.90
CA PRO A 3 27.15 -2.67 18.58
C PRO A 3 27.53 -2.61 17.09
N ALA A 4 28.78 -2.90 16.77
CA ALA A 4 29.24 -2.98 15.39
C ALA A 4 28.44 -4.07 14.66
N ILE A 5 27.86 -3.74 13.50
CA ILE A 5 27.18 -4.70 12.64
C ILE A 5 28.24 -5.74 12.22
N PRO A 6 28.02 -7.04 12.46
CA PRO A 6 28.96 -8.07 12.02
C PRO A 6 29.12 -8.00 10.50
N ALA A 7 30.33 -8.32 10.01
CA ALA A 7 30.59 -8.35 8.58
C ALA A 7 29.62 -9.35 7.91
N ALA A 8 28.96 -8.93 6.83
CA ALA A 8 27.98 -9.76 6.14
C ALA A 8 28.58 -11.12 5.73
N PRO A 9 27.85 -12.24 5.88
CA PRO A 9 28.36 -13.56 5.55
C PRO A 9 28.82 -13.64 4.09
N ALA A 10 29.87 -14.44 3.83
CA ALA A 10 30.43 -14.60 2.49
C ALA A 10 29.33 -14.98 1.47
N GLY A 11 29.24 -14.23 0.37
CA GLY A 11 28.22 -14.43 -0.67
C GLY A 11 26.86 -13.77 -0.40
N ALA A 12 26.65 -13.08 0.74
CA ALA A 12 25.41 -12.36 1.03
C ALA A 12 25.02 -11.37 -0.08
N SER A 13 25.98 -10.62 -0.61
CA SER A 13 25.73 -9.67 -1.71
C SER A 13 25.21 -10.34 -3.00
N GLN A 14 25.72 -11.52 -3.36
CA GLN A 14 25.23 -12.28 -4.52
C GLN A 14 23.82 -12.85 -4.27
N ARG A 15 23.56 -13.34 -3.05
CA ARG A 15 22.22 -13.82 -2.66
C ARG A 15 21.19 -12.68 -2.70
N LEU A 16 21.52 -11.53 -2.13
CA LEU A 16 20.69 -10.32 -2.15
C LEU A 16 20.44 -9.81 -3.57
N ALA A 17 21.46 -9.86 -4.44
CA ALA A 17 21.30 -9.54 -5.85
C ALA A 17 20.23 -10.42 -6.48
N LYS A 18 20.36 -11.75 -6.37
CA LYS A 18 19.41 -12.69 -6.94
C LYS A 18 18.00 -12.52 -6.36
N ALA A 19 17.89 -12.41 -5.04
CA ALA A 19 16.62 -12.26 -4.33
C ALA A 19 15.83 -11.03 -4.75
N SER A 20 16.51 -9.96 -5.16
CA SER A 20 15.88 -8.69 -5.54
C SER A 20 15.56 -8.56 -7.03
N GLU A 21 15.92 -9.55 -7.86
CA GLU A 21 15.51 -9.63 -9.26
C GLU A 21 14.05 -10.12 -9.38
N ILE A 22 13.14 -9.31 -8.87
CA ILE A 22 11.69 -9.46 -9.04
C ILE A 22 11.23 -8.51 -10.14
N ASN A 23 10.37 -9.02 -11.03
CA ASN A 23 9.77 -8.28 -12.12
C ASN A 23 8.34 -8.79 -12.38
N GLY A 24 7.65 -8.19 -13.35
CA GLY A 24 6.24 -8.48 -13.63
C GLY A 24 6.01 -9.93 -14.00
N ASP A 25 6.81 -10.45 -14.94
CA ASP A 25 6.71 -11.83 -15.40
C ASP A 25 6.93 -12.82 -14.25
N ARG A 26 7.87 -12.55 -13.35
CA ARG A 26 8.14 -13.41 -12.19
C ARG A 26 6.96 -13.44 -11.20
N ILE A 27 6.30 -12.30 -10.97
CA ILE A 27 5.11 -12.24 -10.10
C ILE A 27 3.91 -12.93 -10.75
N VAL A 28 3.68 -12.73 -12.06
CA VAL A 28 2.61 -13.42 -12.81
C VAL A 28 2.81 -14.93 -12.75
N ASN A 29 4.05 -15.39 -12.85
CA ASN A 29 4.41 -16.81 -12.80
C ASN A 29 4.80 -17.29 -11.39
N ALA A 30 4.37 -16.63 -10.31
CA ALA A 30 4.83 -16.93 -8.95
C ALA A 30 4.60 -18.39 -8.51
N ASP A 31 3.60 -19.08 -9.08
CA ASP A 31 3.34 -20.49 -8.80
C ASP A 31 4.40 -21.45 -9.38
N SER A 32 5.24 -21.00 -10.30
CA SER A 32 6.44 -21.73 -10.73
C SER A 32 7.58 -21.69 -9.70
N GLU A 33 7.49 -20.79 -8.71
CA GLU A 33 8.45 -20.65 -7.63
C GLU A 33 7.73 -20.56 -6.26
N PRO A 34 6.94 -21.57 -5.86
CA PRO A 34 6.02 -21.45 -4.73
C PRO A 34 6.72 -21.25 -3.38
N GLN A 35 8.03 -21.53 -3.29
CA GLN A 35 8.89 -21.22 -2.15
C GLN A 35 9.12 -19.71 -1.92
N ASN A 36 8.79 -18.86 -2.90
CA ASN A 36 8.93 -17.42 -2.80
C ASN A 36 7.56 -16.74 -2.55
N TRP A 37 7.61 -15.55 -1.95
CA TRP A 37 6.51 -14.63 -1.73
C TRP A 37 6.91 -13.27 -2.33
N LEU A 38 6.60 -13.08 -3.60
CA LEU A 38 7.25 -12.06 -4.45
C LEU A 38 6.56 -10.68 -4.42
N ALA A 39 5.28 -10.62 -4.05
CA ALA A 39 4.51 -9.40 -3.90
C ALA A 39 3.82 -9.37 -2.52
N HIS A 40 3.27 -8.22 -2.11
CA HIS A 40 2.65 -8.08 -0.79
C HIS A 40 1.57 -9.15 -0.54
N GLY A 41 0.67 -9.37 -1.50
CA GLY A 41 -0.33 -10.45 -1.48
C GLY A 41 0.14 -11.77 -2.12
N ARG A 42 1.45 -12.03 -2.17
CA ARG A 42 2.15 -13.10 -2.92
C ARG A 42 2.11 -12.91 -4.43
N THR A 43 0.92 -12.78 -5.00
CA THR A 43 0.62 -12.58 -6.43
C THR A 43 -0.09 -11.24 -6.64
N TYR A 44 -0.27 -10.81 -7.88
CA TYR A 44 -1.02 -9.59 -8.20
C TYR A 44 -2.51 -9.68 -7.86
N GLY A 45 -3.09 -10.88 -7.87
CA GLY A 45 -4.46 -11.12 -7.44
C GLY A 45 -4.67 -11.08 -5.93
N GLU A 46 -3.59 -10.91 -5.15
CA GLU A 46 -3.62 -10.71 -3.69
C GLU A 46 -4.37 -11.83 -2.93
N GLN A 47 -4.47 -13.03 -3.49
CA GLN A 47 -5.19 -14.14 -2.84
C GLN A 47 -4.52 -14.62 -1.54
N ARG A 48 -3.21 -14.34 -1.37
CA ARG A 48 -2.39 -14.83 -0.24
C ARG A 48 -2.44 -16.35 -0.05
N PHE A 49 -2.72 -17.07 -1.12
CA PHE A 49 -2.73 -18.53 -1.15
C PHE A 49 -1.35 -19.07 -1.52
N SER A 50 -0.80 -19.96 -0.71
CA SER A 50 0.46 -20.67 -1.02
C SER A 50 0.15 -22.09 -1.50
N PRO A 51 0.65 -22.52 -2.67
CA PRO A 51 0.52 -23.91 -3.14
C PRO A 51 1.35 -24.93 -2.35
N LEU A 52 2.22 -24.49 -1.43
CA LEU A 52 3.05 -25.39 -0.63
C LEU A 52 2.19 -26.15 0.39
N ASP A 53 2.38 -27.46 0.48
CA ASP A 53 1.54 -28.37 1.28
C ASP A 53 2.34 -29.24 2.28
N LYS A 54 3.66 -29.03 2.40
CA LYS A 54 4.52 -29.77 3.34
C LYS A 54 4.00 -29.64 4.78
N ILE A 55 3.52 -28.45 5.15
CA ILE A 55 2.74 -28.21 6.37
C ILE A 55 1.28 -28.26 5.97
N ASN A 56 0.54 -29.22 6.53
CA ASN A 56 -0.86 -29.46 6.25
C ASN A 56 -1.61 -29.88 7.52
N ALA A 57 -2.89 -30.21 7.41
CA ALA A 57 -3.74 -30.57 8.55
C ALA A 57 -3.19 -31.72 9.40
N ASP A 58 -2.43 -32.65 8.79
CA ASP A 58 -1.87 -33.81 9.49
C ASP A 58 -0.52 -33.50 10.17
N THR A 59 0.27 -32.60 9.58
CA THR A 59 1.66 -32.30 10.00
C THR A 59 1.80 -31.04 10.84
N VAL A 60 0.83 -30.11 10.83
CA VAL A 60 0.90 -28.83 11.55
C VAL A 60 1.11 -28.99 13.07
N LYS A 61 0.66 -30.12 13.65
CA LYS A 61 0.84 -30.44 15.08
C LYS A 61 2.31 -30.57 15.51
N THR A 62 3.24 -30.74 14.58
CA THR A 62 4.68 -30.81 14.86
C THR A 62 5.41 -29.51 14.52
N LEU A 63 4.70 -28.43 14.19
CA LEU A 63 5.29 -27.14 13.89
C LEU A 63 5.97 -26.54 15.13
N ALA A 64 7.19 -26.03 14.95
CA ALA A 64 7.96 -25.39 16.02
C ALA A 64 8.70 -24.16 15.48
N PRO A 65 9.01 -23.16 16.33
CA PRO A 65 9.86 -22.04 15.94
C PRO A 65 11.23 -22.53 15.43
N SER A 66 11.63 -22.05 14.26
CA SER A 66 12.96 -22.38 13.68
C SER A 66 14.02 -21.33 14.04
N CYS A 67 13.66 -20.05 14.02
CA CYS A 67 14.49 -18.93 14.43
C CYS A 67 13.59 -17.72 14.77
N SER A 68 14.17 -16.66 15.34
CA SER A 68 13.46 -15.43 15.65
C SER A 68 14.36 -14.22 15.47
N TYR A 69 13.82 -13.11 14.96
CA TYR A 69 14.50 -11.83 14.85
C TYR A 69 13.80 -10.79 15.74
N ALA A 70 14.57 -10.09 16.58
CA ALA A 70 14.05 -9.09 17.50
C ALA A 70 14.19 -7.68 16.90
N THR A 71 13.05 -7.04 16.59
CA THR A 71 12.99 -5.68 16.02
C THR A 71 13.18 -4.57 17.05
N ASN A 72 13.31 -4.90 18.33
CA ASN A 72 13.54 -3.99 19.46
C ASN A 72 12.51 -2.85 19.58
N THR A 73 11.25 -3.13 19.23
CA THR A 73 10.12 -2.21 19.38
C THR A 73 8.98 -2.87 20.15
N ILE A 74 8.14 -2.05 20.78
CA ILE A 74 6.92 -2.48 21.50
C ILE A 74 5.63 -1.97 20.82
N ARG A 75 5.77 -1.40 19.61
CA ARG A 75 4.65 -0.86 18.81
C ARG A 75 4.18 -1.90 17.79
N GLY A 76 3.07 -1.64 17.13
CA GLY A 76 2.44 -2.56 16.19
C GLY A 76 3.37 -2.96 15.03
N MET A 77 3.39 -4.26 14.74
CA MET A 77 4.07 -4.84 13.57
C MET A 77 3.01 -5.37 12.61
N GLU A 78 2.77 -4.67 11.50
CA GLU A 78 1.75 -5.02 10.50
C GLU A 78 2.36 -5.56 9.20
N ALA A 79 3.69 -5.70 9.13
CA ALA A 79 4.39 -6.01 7.88
C ALA A 79 4.08 -7.41 7.36
N THR A 80 3.74 -7.52 6.07
CA THR A 80 3.88 -8.78 5.32
C THR A 80 5.29 -8.84 4.70
N PRO A 81 6.11 -9.86 5.05
CA PRO A 81 7.43 -10.06 4.44
C PRO A 81 7.35 -10.32 2.93
N ILE A 82 8.32 -9.78 2.17
CA ILE A 82 8.64 -10.25 0.82
C ILE A 82 9.78 -11.26 0.94
N ILE A 83 9.56 -12.50 0.51
CA ILE A 83 10.54 -13.58 0.62
C ILE A 83 10.95 -14.03 -0.77
N SER A 84 12.23 -13.93 -1.09
CA SER A 84 12.75 -14.29 -2.41
C SER A 84 14.15 -14.88 -2.29
N ASP A 85 14.35 -16.06 -2.88
CA ASP A 85 15.64 -16.76 -2.93
C ASP A 85 16.33 -16.88 -1.56
N GLY A 86 15.54 -17.09 -0.50
CA GLY A 86 16.03 -17.26 0.87
C GLY A 86 16.31 -15.97 1.64
N ILE A 87 15.97 -14.80 1.09
CA ILE A 87 16.03 -13.51 1.80
C ILE A 87 14.61 -13.03 2.09
N ALA A 88 14.38 -12.55 3.31
CA ALA A 88 13.18 -11.83 3.71
C ALA A 88 13.46 -10.32 3.78
N PHE A 89 12.66 -9.52 3.08
CA PHE A 89 12.61 -8.06 3.22
C PHE A 89 11.34 -7.69 4.01
N VAL A 90 11.52 -7.04 5.16
CA VAL A 90 10.43 -6.78 6.12
C VAL A 90 10.55 -5.36 6.63
N SER A 91 9.44 -4.62 6.71
CA SER A 91 9.44 -3.32 7.38
C SER A 91 9.07 -3.43 8.87
N GLY A 92 9.39 -2.40 9.63
CA GLY A 92 9.06 -2.27 11.04
C GLY A 92 8.40 -0.95 11.38
N THR A 93 8.29 -0.71 12.68
CA THR A 93 7.77 0.55 13.22
C THR A 93 8.64 1.73 12.79
N TRP A 94 8.05 2.93 12.68
CA TRP A 94 8.74 4.12 12.16
C TRP A 94 9.35 3.94 10.76
N SER A 95 8.84 2.97 10.00
CA SER A 95 9.25 2.70 8.62
C SER A 95 10.71 2.24 8.47
N ALA A 96 11.26 1.60 9.49
CA ALA A 96 12.49 0.84 9.37
C ALA A 96 12.31 -0.33 8.36
N VAL A 97 13.39 -0.78 7.73
CA VAL A 97 13.40 -1.94 6.82
C VAL A 97 14.57 -2.85 7.17
N TYR A 98 14.32 -4.15 7.16
CA TYR A 98 15.29 -5.19 7.48
C TYR A 98 15.40 -6.14 6.28
N ALA A 99 16.62 -6.49 5.89
CA ALA A 99 16.88 -7.69 5.10
C ALA A 99 17.43 -8.78 6.02
N ILE A 100 16.80 -9.94 5.97
CA ILE A 100 17.05 -11.04 6.90
C ILE A 100 17.25 -12.33 6.10
N ASP A 101 18.22 -13.16 6.49
CA ASP A 101 18.31 -14.53 5.98
C ASP A 101 17.10 -15.34 6.47
N ALA A 102 16.23 -15.77 5.55
CA ALA A 102 14.95 -16.40 5.89
C ALA A 102 15.11 -17.77 6.58
N LYS A 103 16.30 -18.38 6.53
CA LYS A 103 16.58 -19.66 7.19
C LYS A 103 17.14 -19.48 8.60
N THR A 104 18.04 -18.51 8.79
CA THR A 104 18.75 -18.32 10.06
C THR A 104 18.19 -17.18 10.92
N CYS A 105 17.34 -16.32 10.36
CA CYS A 105 16.90 -15.06 10.95
C CYS A 105 18.05 -14.08 11.24
N GLU A 106 19.21 -14.25 10.60
CA GLU A 106 20.35 -13.33 10.70
C GLU A 106 20.05 -12.05 9.91
N GLU A 107 20.28 -10.89 10.53
CA GLU A 107 20.20 -9.59 9.87
C GLU A 107 21.34 -9.44 8.87
N LEU A 108 21.00 -9.10 7.63
CA LEU A 108 21.96 -8.82 6.57
C LEU A 108 22.24 -7.32 6.45
N TRP A 109 21.19 -6.51 6.58
CA TRP A 109 21.26 -5.06 6.73
C TRP A 109 19.97 -4.52 7.34
N THR A 110 20.05 -3.30 7.88
CA THR A 110 18.92 -2.54 8.41
C THR A 110 18.95 -1.11 7.86
N PHE A 111 17.78 -0.57 7.59
CA PHE A 111 17.55 0.82 7.17
C PHE A 111 16.64 1.49 8.20
N ASP A 112 17.07 2.63 8.73
CA ASP A 112 16.24 3.52 9.54
C ASP A 112 15.83 4.72 8.68
N ALA A 113 14.51 4.90 8.51
CA ALA A 113 13.98 6.04 7.77
C ALA A 113 14.24 7.38 8.47
N ALA A 114 14.62 7.39 9.75
CA ALA A 114 14.82 8.60 10.57
C ALA A 114 13.58 9.50 10.59
N VAL A 115 12.39 8.88 10.72
CA VAL A 115 11.13 9.61 10.85
C VAL A 115 11.17 10.48 12.13
N PRO A 116 10.91 11.79 12.04
CA PRO A 116 10.86 12.65 13.22
C PRO A 116 9.76 12.19 14.19
N GLY A 117 10.09 12.04 15.48
CA GLY A 117 9.18 11.46 16.47
C GLY A 117 7.86 12.22 16.64
N GLU A 118 7.85 13.54 16.39
CA GLU A 118 6.64 14.36 16.39
C GLU A 118 5.63 13.98 15.29
N THR A 119 6.08 13.28 14.24
CA THR A 119 5.21 12.71 13.19
C THR A 119 4.20 11.75 13.78
N GLY A 120 4.51 11.10 14.91
CA GLY A 120 3.56 10.24 15.63
C GLY A 120 2.24 10.92 15.99
N ARG A 121 2.21 12.26 16.09
CA ARG A 121 0.96 13.03 16.33
C ARG A 121 0.04 13.11 15.12
N LYS A 122 0.56 12.84 13.91
CA LYS A 122 -0.19 12.81 12.65
C LYS A 122 -0.69 11.40 12.31
N ALA A 123 -0.21 10.37 13.00
CA ALA A 123 -0.61 8.99 12.80
C ALA A 123 -1.83 8.67 13.69
N CYS A 124 -2.97 8.36 13.08
CA CYS A 124 -4.20 8.02 13.81
C CYS A 124 -4.07 6.73 14.63
N CYS A 125 -3.25 5.80 14.12
CA CYS A 125 -3.47 4.37 14.31
C CYS A 125 -2.14 3.65 14.53
N ASP A 126 -1.31 4.18 15.41
CA ASP A 126 0.06 3.69 15.69
C ASP A 126 1.10 4.05 14.58
N VAL A 127 2.39 3.80 14.84
CA VAL A 127 3.55 4.11 13.99
C VAL A 127 3.94 2.91 13.12
N VAL A 128 2.93 2.25 12.58
CA VAL A 128 2.99 0.97 11.86
C VAL A 128 3.46 1.13 10.42
N ASN A 129 3.87 0.01 9.82
CA ASN A 129 4.13 -0.12 8.40
C ASN A 129 3.75 -1.53 7.93
N ARG A 130 3.07 -1.65 6.77
CA ARG A 130 2.51 -2.92 6.28
C ARG A 130 3.43 -3.71 5.36
N GLY A 131 4.57 -3.15 4.97
CA GLY A 131 5.56 -3.90 4.20
C GLY A 131 6.26 -3.07 3.15
N VAL A 132 7.08 -3.76 2.38
CA VAL A 132 7.85 -3.22 1.27
C VAL A 132 7.39 -3.84 -0.05
N ALA A 133 7.79 -3.24 -1.17
CA ALA A 133 7.85 -3.92 -2.46
C ALA A 133 9.32 -4.15 -2.85
N VAL A 134 9.58 -5.17 -3.66
CA VAL A 134 10.92 -5.47 -4.17
C VAL A 134 10.86 -5.61 -5.68
N TRP A 135 11.77 -4.97 -6.40
CA TRP A 135 11.75 -4.95 -7.86
C TRP A 135 13.10 -4.58 -8.45
N LYS A 136 13.58 -5.38 -9.42
CA LYS A 136 14.80 -5.13 -10.22
C LYS A 136 15.96 -4.55 -9.41
N GLY A 137 16.34 -5.23 -8.31
CA GLY A 137 17.48 -4.87 -7.48
C GLY A 137 17.20 -3.86 -6.36
N ARG A 138 15.94 -3.45 -6.15
CA ARG A 138 15.57 -2.40 -5.18
C ARG A 138 14.47 -2.83 -4.22
N VAL A 139 14.48 -2.24 -3.03
CA VAL A 139 13.42 -2.35 -2.02
C VAL A 139 12.74 -0.99 -1.89
N TYR A 140 11.41 -0.96 -1.86
CA TYR A 140 10.60 0.25 -1.82
C TYR A 140 9.75 0.30 -0.56
N VAL A 141 9.80 1.41 0.16
CA VAL A 141 9.05 1.61 1.41
C VAL A 141 8.39 2.98 1.44
N GLY A 142 7.11 3.03 1.82
CA GLY A 142 6.44 4.27 2.19
C GLY A 142 6.71 4.60 3.64
N THR A 143 7.13 5.82 3.95
CA THR A 143 7.51 6.23 5.31
C THR A 143 6.38 6.96 6.03
N LEU A 144 6.35 6.86 7.36
CA LEU A 144 5.31 7.47 8.18
C LEU A 144 5.22 9.00 7.99
N ASP A 145 6.33 9.67 7.68
CA ASP A 145 6.39 11.11 7.35
C ASP A 145 6.05 11.46 5.88
N GLY A 146 5.54 10.49 5.13
CA GLY A 146 4.97 10.66 3.79
C GLY A 146 5.95 10.62 2.65
N ARG A 147 7.15 10.04 2.84
CA ARG A 147 8.08 9.79 1.73
C ARG A 147 7.82 8.44 1.09
N LEU A 148 8.28 8.30 -0.14
CA LEU A 148 8.53 7.02 -0.78
C LEU A 148 10.04 6.92 -1.00
N VAL A 149 10.63 5.82 -0.55
CA VAL A 149 12.08 5.61 -0.58
C VAL A 149 12.38 4.33 -1.33
N ALA A 150 13.35 4.39 -2.25
CA ALA A 150 13.95 3.22 -2.86
C ALA A 150 15.35 2.99 -2.30
N LEU A 151 15.61 1.76 -1.88
CA LEU A 151 16.86 1.28 -1.32
C LEU A 151 17.53 0.31 -2.30
N ASP A 152 18.85 0.31 -2.34
CA ASP A 152 19.61 -0.78 -2.95
C ASP A 152 19.39 -2.05 -2.13
N ALA A 153 18.90 -3.13 -2.77
CA ALA A 153 18.54 -4.33 -2.05
C ALA A 153 19.74 -5.09 -1.45
N LYS A 154 20.96 -4.82 -1.91
CA LYS A 154 22.19 -5.46 -1.42
C LYS A 154 22.75 -4.74 -0.20
N THR A 155 22.64 -3.42 -0.14
CA THR A 155 23.28 -2.60 0.90
C THR A 155 22.30 -1.96 1.87
N GLY A 156 21.03 -1.81 1.48
CA GLY A 156 20.05 -1.02 2.23
C GLY A 156 20.24 0.50 2.09
N GLU A 157 21.18 0.95 1.25
CA GLU A 157 21.44 2.37 1.03
C GLU A 157 20.37 3.01 0.16
N THR A 158 20.01 4.25 0.46
CA THR A 158 19.03 5.01 -0.32
C THR A 158 19.54 5.31 -1.73
N ILE A 159 18.76 4.90 -2.73
CA ILE A 159 18.95 5.27 -4.14
C ILE A 159 18.22 6.57 -4.46
N TRP A 160 16.96 6.67 -4.05
CA TRP A 160 16.17 7.89 -4.14
C TRP A 160 15.14 7.98 -3.02
N ASP A 161 14.75 9.20 -2.69
CA ASP A 161 13.78 9.54 -1.64
C ASP A 161 12.95 10.72 -2.16
N VAL A 162 11.62 10.52 -2.24
CA VAL A 162 10.70 11.56 -2.70
C VAL A 162 9.60 11.82 -1.68
N ASN A 163 9.32 13.10 -1.43
CA ASN A 163 8.20 13.51 -0.60
C ASN A 163 6.89 13.41 -1.39
N THR A 164 5.93 12.60 -0.91
CA THR A 164 4.68 12.35 -1.63
C THR A 164 3.54 13.27 -1.19
N VAL A 165 3.68 13.91 -0.02
CA VAL A 165 2.60 14.63 0.69
C VAL A 165 2.93 16.11 0.92
N ASP A 166 1.91 16.93 1.15
CA ASP A 166 2.09 18.24 1.79
C ASP A 166 2.37 18.03 3.29
N ARG A 167 3.62 18.25 3.71
CA ARG A 167 4.05 18.04 5.10
C ARG A 167 3.45 19.03 6.09
N ALA A 168 2.85 20.13 5.63
CA ALA A 168 2.08 21.02 6.50
C ALA A 168 0.74 20.39 6.93
N LYS A 169 0.27 19.39 6.18
CA LYS A 169 -0.95 18.63 6.48
C LYS A 169 -0.65 17.34 7.25
N PRO A 170 -1.64 16.77 7.94
CA PRO A 170 -1.48 15.55 8.73
C PRO A 170 -1.52 14.26 7.88
N TYR A 171 -0.83 14.24 6.73
CA TYR A 171 -0.65 13.00 5.98
C TYR A 171 0.37 12.09 6.64
N THR A 172 0.17 10.79 6.46
CA THR A 172 1.13 9.72 6.80
C THR A 172 1.07 8.61 5.74
N VAL A 173 2.06 7.72 5.68
CA VAL A 173 2.01 6.51 4.85
C VAL A 173 2.29 5.29 5.72
N THR A 174 1.38 4.32 5.66
CA THR A 174 1.42 3.08 6.47
C THR A 174 1.30 1.82 5.62
N GLY A 175 0.58 1.88 4.49
CA GLY A 175 0.41 0.77 3.56
C GLY A 175 1.70 0.39 2.81
N ALA A 176 1.74 -0.84 2.30
CA ALA A 176 2.83 -1.32 1.48
C ALA A 176 2.63 -0.89 0.01
N PRO A 177 3.67 -0.39 -0.67
CA PRO A 177 3.58 -0.09 -2.11
C PRO A 177 3.37 -1.38 -2.92
N ARG A 178 2.73 -1.26 -4.09
CA ARG A 178 2.81 -2.30 -5.16
C ARG A 178 3.57 -1.73 -6.34
N ILE A 179 4.07 -2.63 -7.19
CA ILE A 179 4.77 -2.24 -8.42
C ILE A 179 4.04 -2.85 -9.61
N VAL A 180 3.64 -2.00 -10.55
CA VAL A 180 2.96 -2.38 -11.80
C VAL A 180 3.72 -1.72 -12.95
N LYS A 181 4.15 -2.50 -13.96
CA LYS A 181 4.81 -1.98 -15.17
C LYS A 181 5.92 -0.94 -14.88
N ASP A 182 6.86 -1.27 -13.99
CA ASP A 182 7.95 -0.37 -13.57
C ASP A 182 7.50 0.92 -12.84
N MET A 183 6.27 0.95 -12.30
CA MET A 183 5.76 2.05 -11.49
C MET A 183 5.47 1.60 -10.07
N VAL A 184 6.00 2.32 -9.09
CA VAL A 184 5.72 2.15 -7.67
C VAL A 184 4.46 2.93 -7.32
N ILE A 185 3.43 2.21 -6.90
CA ILE A 185 2.11 2.74 -6.57
C ILE A 185 2.00 2.87 -5.06
N ILE A 186 1.70 4.08 -4.58
CA ILE A 186 1.53 4.33 -3.16
C ILE A 186 0.48 5.42 -2.90
N GLY A 187 -0.34 5.21 -1.87
CA GLY A 187 -1.30 6.19 -1.37
C GLY A 187 -0.87 6.77 -0.03
N ASN A 188 -1.82 7.17 0.81
CA ASN A 188 -1.58 7.82 2.09
C ASN A 188 -2.77 7.64 3.04
N GLY A 189 -2.53 7.87 4.33
CA GLY A 189 -3.53 8.04 5.39
C GLY A 189 -3.67 9.49 5.85
N GLY A 190 -4.49 9.70 6.88
CA GLY A 190 -4.81 11.01 7.45
C GLY A 190 -6.29 11.42 7.36
N GLY A 191 -7.17 10.50 6.97
CA GLY A 191 -8.62 10.75 6.85
C GLY A 191 -9.25 11.28 8.14
N GLU A 192 -8.73 10.84 9.28
CA GLU A 192 -9.18 11.23 10.63
C GLU A 192 -8.84 12.68 10.96
N LEU A 193 -7.83 13.24 10.30
CA LEU A 193 -7.25 14.55 10.61
C LEU A 193 -7.49 15.59 9.51
N GLY A 194 -8.28 15.26 8.50
CA GLY A 194 -8.71 16.22 7.48
C GLY A 194 -7.70 16.38 6.34
N VAL A 195 -7.60 15.36 5.50
CA VAL A 195 -6.78 15.40 4.29
C VAL A 195 -7.56 14.95 3.06
N ARG A 196 -7.03 15.27 1.87
CA ARG A 196 -7.61 14.90 0.58
C ARG A 196 -6.91 13.65 0.06
N GLY A 197 -7.65 12.56 -0.10
CA GLY A 197 -7.11 11.29 -0.55
C GLY A 197 -6.61 11.32 -1.98
N TYR A 198 -5.52 10.59 -2.22
CA TYR A 198 -4.98 10.31 -3.55
C TYR A 198 -4.09 9.07 -3.53
N ILE A 199 -3.87 8.51 -4.70
CA ILE A 199 -2.84 7.51 -4.98
C ILE A 199 -1.96 8.01 -6.12
N THR A 200 -0.67 7.67 -6.08
CA THR A 200 0.33 8.18 -7.03
C THR A 200 1.18 7.04 -7.57
N ALA A 201 1.48 7.08 -8.86
CA ALA A 201 2.49 6.24 -9.48
C ALA A 201 3.81 7.01 -9.63
N TYR A 202 4.90 6.36 -9.24
CA TYR A 202 6.26 6.87 -9.40
C TYR A 202 7.07 5.91 -10.27
N ASP A 203 7.94 6.45 -11.11
CA ASP A 203 8.91 5.64 -11.84
C ASP A 203 9.79 4.85 -10.88
N ALA A 204 9.84 3.52 -11.00
CA ALA A 204 10.58 2.67 -10.07
C ALA A 204 12.09 2.90 -10.11
N LYS A 205 12.63 3.41 -11.23
CA LYS A 205 14.06 3.68 -11.37
C LYS A 205 14.44 5.05 -10.83
N THR A 206 13.63 6.08 -11.09
CA THR A 206 14.02 7.48 -10.82
C THR A 206 13.27 8.14 -9.66
N GLY A 207 12.15 7.58 -9.21
CA GLY A 207 11.26 8.21 -8.23
C GLY A 207 10.44 9.38 -8.80
N SER A 208 10.51 9.64 -10.12
CA SER A 208 9.71 10.72 -10.73
C SER A 208 8.23 10.36 -10.76
N GLN A 209 7.36 11.28 -10.35
CA GLN A 209 5.91 11.09 -10.44
C GLN A 209 5.47 10.92 -11.90
N LYS A 210 4.72 9.86 -12.20
CA LYS A 210 4.11 9.61 -13.52
C LYS A 210 2.72 10.23 -13.60
N TRP A 211 1.86 9.88 -12.65
CA TRP A 211 0.50 10.38 -12.54
C TRP A 211 0.05 10.38 -11.08
N ARG A 212 -0.98 11.17 -10.78
CA ARG A 212 -1.65 11.20 -9.48
C ARG A 212 -3.17 11.17 -9.68
N PHE A 213 -3.83 10.26 -8.98
CA PHE A 213 -5.28 10.14 -8.95
C PHE A 213 -5.80 10.63 -7.60
N TYR A 214 -6.51 11.76 -7.58
CA TYR A 214 -7.25 12.20 -6.40
C TYR A 214 -8.59 11.47 -6.31
N THR A 215 -8.94 11.00 -5.11
CA THR A 215 -10.16 10.20 -4.87
C THR A 215 -11.39 11.06 -4.58
N VAL A 216 -11.19 12.32 -4.19
CA VAL A 216 -12.29 13.26 -3.92
C VAL A 216 -12.02 14.61 -4.59
N PRO A 217 -13.07 15.39 -4.94
CA PRO A 217 -12.91 16.72 -5.51
C PRO A 217 -12.13 17.68 -4.61
N GLY A 218 -11.44 18.63 -5.24
CA GLY A 218 -10.85 19.78 -4.58
C GLY A 218 -11.83 20.96 -4.55
N ASP A 219 -11.29 22.17 -4.47
CA ASP A 219 -12.07 23.40 -4.59
C ASP A 219 -12.78 23.43 -5.95
N PRO A 220 -14.13 23.44 -5.99
CA PRO A 220 -14.89 23.36 -7.24
C PRO A 220 -14.75 24.61 -8.11
N ARG A 221 -14.08 25.67 -7.63
CA ARG A 221 -13.74 26.87 -8.41
C ARG A 221 -12.49 26.68 -9.27
N LEU A 222 -11.70 25.64 -9.01
CA LEU A 222 -10.49 25.31 -9.77
C LEU A 222 -10.82 24.24 -10.83
N THR A 223 -9.98 24.17 -11.87
CA THR A 223 -10.05 23.09 -12.85
C THR A 223 -9.80 21.74 -12.16
N PRO A 224 -10.72 20.76 -12.23
CA PRO A 224 -10.51 19.45 -11.63
C PRO A 224 -9.33 18.73 -12.30
N GLU A 225 -8.56 17.96 -11.52
CA GLU A 225 -7.35 17.29 -11.99
C GLU A 225 -7.63 16.09 -12.91
N GLY A 226 -8.89 15.67 -13.06
CA GLY A 226 -9.30 14.59 -13.95
C GLY A 226 -10.81 14.58 -14.20
N GLU A 227 -11.23 13.94 -15.30
CA GLU A 227 -12.64 13.86 -15.71
C GLU A 227 -13.52 13.18 -14.64
N HIS A 228 -12.97 12.18 -13.94
CA HIS A 228 -13.66 11.49 -12.85
C HIS A 228 -14.06 12.44 -11.72
N LEU A 229 -13.28 13.51 -11.49
CA LEU A 229 -13.62 14.52 -10.48
C LEU A 229 -14.73 15.45 -10.95
N VAL A 230 -14.81 15.76 -12.25
CA VAL A 230 -15.95 16.50 -12.82
C VAL A 230 -17.26 15.76 -12.54
N LYS A 231 -17.24 14.43 -12.70
CA LYS A 231 -18.39 13.55 -12.39
C LYS A 231 -18.66 13.44 -10.88
N ALA A 232 -17.62 13.54 -10.05
CA ALA A 232 -17.75 13.47 -8.60
C ALA A 232 -18.30 14.76 -7.98
N ILE A 233 -17.93 15.95 -8.46
CA ILE A 233 -18.32 17.26 -7.90
C ILE A 233 -19.83 17.37 -7.59
N PRO A 234 -20.75 16.99 -8.50
CA PRO A 234 -22.19 17.07 -8.22
C PRO A 234 -22.66 16.27 -7.00
N THR A 235 -21.91 15.25 -6.59
CA THR A 235 -22.21 14.39 -5.42
C THR A 235 -21.75 14.99 -4.08
N TRP A 236 -21.13 16.18 -4.10
CA TRP A 236 -20.71 16.92 -2.91
C TRP A 236 -21.46 18.25 -2.80
N LYS A 237 -21.97 18.55 -1.59
CA LYS A 237 -22.84 19.70 -1.32
C LYS A 237 -22.34 20.47 -0.09
N SER A 238 -21.66 21.59 -0.30
CA SER A 238 -21.13 22.44 0.79
C SER A 238 -21.96 23.71 1.05
N GLU A 239 -23.10 23.86 0.38
CA GLU A 239 -24.06 24.93 0.63
C GLU A 239 -24.66 24.80 2.04
N GLY A 240 -24.84 25.92 2.73
CA GLY A 240 -25.41 25.94 4.08
C GLY A 240 -24.50 25.44 5.21
N GLY A 241 -23.31 24.92 4.90
CA GLY A 241 -22.31 24.47 5.88
C GLY A 241 -21.33 25.55 6.33
N GLN A 242 -20.90 25.47 7.60
CA GLN A 242 -19.83 26.30 8.17
C GLN A 242 -18.45 26.01 7.54
N TRP A 243 -18.25 24.81 7.01
CA TRP A 243 -16.99 24.34 6.43
C TRP A 243 -17.20 23.89 5.00
N LYS A 244 -16.17 23.99 4.16
CA LYS A 244 -16.19 23.42 2.80
C LYS A 244 -15.40 22.11 2.78
N TYR A 245 -15.90 21.09 2.08
CA TYR A 245 -15.23 19.76 2.07
C TYR A 245 -13.76 19.85 1.62
N TRP A 246 -13.44 20.78 0.71
CA TRP A 246 -12.09 20.98 0.19
C TRP A 246 -11.15 21.73 1.14
N GLU A 247 -11.70 22.47 2.12
CA GLU A 247 -10.91 23.15 3.17
C GLU A 247 -10.51 22.17 4.27
N VAL A 248 -11.42 21.24 4.60
CA VAL A 248 -11.23 20.21 5.63
C VAL A 248 -10.64 18.91 5.09
N GLY A 249 -10.50 18.77 3.77
CA GLY A 249 -9.81 17.65 3.11
C GLY A 249 -10.73 16.67 2.36
N GLY A 250 -11.92 16.38 2.87
CA GLY A 250 -12.90 15.52 2.22
C GLY A 250 -12.70 14.03 2.45
N GLY A 251 -11.48 13.56 2.76
CA GLY A 251 -11.17 12.16 3.04
C GLY A 251 -10.84 11.36 1.79
N GLY A 252 -11.27 10.10 1.75
CA GLY A 252 -11.04 9.17 0.63
C GLY A 252 -9.59 8.69 0.53
N THR A 253 -8.84 8.67 1.63
CA THR A 253 -7.44 8.25 1.69
C THR A 253 -7.25 6.80 1.22
N VAL A 254 -6.16 6.52 0.50
CA VAL A 254 -5.85 5.18 -0.04
C VAL A 254 -4.70 4.59 0.77
N TRP A 255 -4.99 4.15 1.99
CA TRP A 255 -3.95 3.88 2.99
C TRP A 255 -3.46 2.42 3.06
N ASP A 256 -4.09 1.50 2.33
CA ASP A 256 -3.80 0.08 2.42
C ASP A 256 -3.89 -0.69 1.09
N SER A 257 -5.03 -1.33 0.82
CA SER A 257 -5.09 -2.40 -0.17
C SER A 257 -5.20 -1.92 -1.61
N MET A 258 -4.53 -2.66 -2.49
CA MET A 258 -4.61 -2.55 -3.94
C MET A 258 -4.35 -3.93 -4.55
N ALA A 259 -4.93 -4.21 -5.72
CA ALA A 259 -4.73 -5.44 -6.49
C ALA A 259 -4.52 -5.09 -7.97
N TYR A 260 -3.93 -5.99 -8.74
CA TYR A 260 -3.68 -5.76 -10.16
C TYR A 260 -4.06 -6.98 -10.99
N ASP A 261 -4.71 -6.74 -12.12
CA ASP A 261 -5.01 -7.76 -13.11
C ASP A 261 -4.16 -7.50 -14.36
N PRO A 262 -3.17 -8.36 -14.67
CA PRO A 262 -2.34 -8.22 -15.85
C PRO A 262 -3.06 -8.55 -17.17
N GLU A 263 -4.16 -9.30 -17.15
CA GLU A 263 -4.92 -9.66 -18.35
C GLU A 263 -5.84 -8.53 -18.79
N LEU A 264 -6.51 -7.88 -17.83
CA LEU A 264 -7.35 -6.70 -18.09
C LEU A 264 -6.56 -5.39 -18.10
N ASP A 265 -5.31 -5.41 -17.63
CA ASP A 265 -4.48 -4.23 -17.41
C ASP A 265 -5.15 -3.20 -16.48
N LEU A 266 -5.72 -3.68 -15.37
CA LEU A 266 -6.45 -2.85 -14.41
C LEU A 266 -5.80 -2.90 -13.02
N LEU A 267 -5.54 -1.71 -12.48
CA LEU A 267 -5.17 -1.52 -11.08
C LEU A 267 -6.42 -1.22 -10.26
N TYR A 268 -6.70 -2.05 -9.26
CA TYR A 268 -7.80 -1.88 -8.33
C TYR A 268 -7.30 -1.26 -7.03
N ILE A 269 -8.01 -0.23 -6.55
CA ILE A 269 -7.69 0.45 -5.30
C ILE A 269 -8.93 0.60 -4.44
N GLY A 270 -8.73 0.52 -3.13
CA GLY A 270 -9.76 0.80 -2.14
C GLY A 270 -9.63 2.21 -1.58
N THR A 271 -10.73 2.95 -1.42
CA THR A 271 -10.71 4.32 -0.87
C THR A 271 -11.30 4.40 0.54
N GLY A 272 -10.76 5.34 1.33
CA GLY A 272 -11.13 5.51 2.72
C GLY A 272 -12.46 6.22 2.95
N ASN A 273 -12.75 6.42 4.23
CA ASN A 273 -13.85 7.19 4.79
C ASN A 273 -13.85 8.67 4.35
N GLY A 274 -14.98 9.35 4.56
CA GLY A 274 -15.08 10.80 4.37
C GLY A 274 -14.53 11.60 5.54
N SER A 275 -14.01 12.80 5.26
CA SER A 275 -13.45 13.71 6.28
C SER A 275 -14.08 15.11 6.26
N PRO A 276 -14.61 15.61 7.40
CA PRO A 276 -14.87 14.89 8.64
C PRO A 276 -15.84 13.72 8.43
N TRP A 277 -15.89 12.79 9.39
CA TRP A 277 -16.77 11.61 9.30
C TRP A 277 -18.24 12.02 9.14
N SER A 278 -18.72 12.98 9.92
CA SER A 278 -20.12 13.43 9.83
C SER A 278 -20.43 14.04 8.47
N ARG A 279 -21.25 13.35 7.67
CA ARG A 279 -21.71 13.89 6.37
C ARG A 279 -22.46 15.21 6.54
N HIS A 280 -23.19 15.40 7.64
CA HIS A 280 -23.90 16.65 7.93
C HIS A 280 -22.95 17.87 8.04
N VAL A 281 -21.68 17.66 8.37
CA VAL A 281 -20.66 18.71 8.40
C VAL A 281 -19.89 18.76 7.08
N ARG A 282 -19.44 17.61 6.59
CA ARG A 282 -18.63 17.48 5.37
C ARG A 282 -19.40 17.91 4.11
N SER A 283 -20.67 17.53 4.03
CA SER A 283 -21.56 17.75 2.88
C SER A 283 -23.02 17.92 3.36
N PRO A 284 -23.38 19.08 3.96
CA PRO A 284 -24.70 19.28 4.58
C PRO A 284 -25.89 19.05 3.65
N GLY A 285 -25.73 19.35 2.35
CA GLY A 285 -26.77 19.08 1.35
C GLY A 285 -26.88 17.61 0.94
N GLY A 286 -26.15 16.71 1.61
CA GLY A 286 -26.13 15.27 1.34
C GLY A 286 -25.22 14.92 0.17
N GLY A 287 -25.68 13.94 -0.63
CA GLY A 287 -24.92 13.37 -1.72
C GLY A 287 -24.12 12.12 -1.32
N ASP A 288 -23.68 11.41 -2.36
CA ASP A 288 -22.93 10.17 -2.25
C ASP A 288 -21.45 10.41 -1.93
N ASN A 289 -20.96 11.63 -2.14
CA ASN A 289 -19.59 12.05 -1.88
C ASN A 289 -18.54 11.16 -2.59
N LEU A 290 -18.69 10.94 -3.89
CA LEU A 290 -17.75 10.13 -4.65
C LEU A 290 -16.32 10.71 -4.59
N TYR A 291 -15.26 9.91 -4.42
CA TYR A 291 -15.22 8.45 -4.35
C TYR A 291 -14.79 7.97 -2.96
N ILE A 292 -15.38 8.47 -1.87
CA ILE A 292 -15.15 7.88 -0.54
C ILE A 292 -15.79 6.49 -0.47
N SER A 293 -15.21 5.58 0.35
CA SER A 293 -15.70 4.22 0.57
C SER A 293 -16.05 3.50 -0.74
N SER A 294 -15.08 3.42 -1.66
CA SER A 294 -15.24 2.90 -3.01
C SER A 294 -14.11 1.96 -3.41
N ILE A 295 -14.44 1.00 -4.26
CA ILE A 295 -13.49 0.24 -5.07
C ILE A 295 -13.39 0.96 -6.42
N LEU A 296 -12.16 1.27 -6.85
CA LEU A 296 -11.90 1.94 -8.13
C LEU A 296 -11.00 1.04 -8.98
N ALA A 297 -11.35 0.87 -10.25
CA ALA A 297 -10.45 0.31 -11.25
C ALA A 297 -9.90 1.44 -12.12
N ILE A 298 -8.58 1.56 -12.14
CA ILE A 298 -7.86 2.59 -12.88
C ILE A 298 -6.87 1.96 -13.87
N GLN A 299 -6.68 2.62 -15.00
CA GLN A 299 -5.62 2.27 -15.94
C GLN A 299 -4.26 2.53 -15.28
N PRO A 300 -3.35 1.54 -15.18
CA PRO A 300 -2.12 1.69 -14.43
C PRO A 300 -1.13 2.67 -15.07
N GLU A 301 -1.14 2.82 -16.40
CA GLU A 301 -0.21 3.70 -17.11
C GLU A 301 -0.62 5.17 -17.05
N SER A 302 -1.92 5.47 -17.14
CA SER A 302 -2.44 6.85 -17.18
C SER A 302 -3.03 7.33 -15.86
N GLY A 303 -3.45 6.41 -14.99
CA GLY A 303 -4.25 6.70 -13.80
C GLY A 303 -5.72 7.03 -14.10
N GLU A 304 -6.20 6.80 -15.32
CA GLU A 304 -7.59 7.07 -15.71
C GLU A 304 -8.57 6.09 -15.07
N LEU A 305 -9.70 6.60 -14.57
CA LEU A 305 -10.77 5.77 -14.02
C LEU A 305 -11.50 4.99 -15.13
N VAL A 306 -11.57 3.66 -14.99
CA VAL A 306 -12.33 2.77 -15.87
C VAL A 306 -13.72 2.53 -15.31
N TRP A 307 -13.80 2.09 -14.05
CA TRP A 307 -15.06 1.90 -13.34
C TRP A 307 -14.89 2.10 -11.84
N HIS A 308 -16.00 2.29 -11.13
CA HIS A 308 -16.04 2.31 -9.67
C HIS A 308 -17.26 1.56 -9.12
N TYR A 309 -17.14 1.10 -7.88
CA TYR A 309 -18.24 0.61 -7.05
C TYR A 309 -18.15 1.25 -5.67
N GLN A 310 -19.13 2.04 -5.28
CA GLN A 310 -19.16 2.67 -3.97
C GLN A 310 -19.84 1.75 -2.94
N THR A 311 -19.07 1.26 -1.98
CA THR A 311 -19.57 0.32 -0.96
C THR A 311 -20.47 1.03 0.05
N THR A 312 -20.15 2.28 0.40
CA THR A 312 -20.91 3.06 1.39
C THR A 312 -21.19 4.49 0.89
N PRO A 313 -22.26 4.69 0.09
CA PRO A 313 -22.65 6.02 -0.38
C PRO A 313 -22.86 7.01 0.75
N GLY A 314 -22.15 8.14 0.70
CA GLY A 314 -22.24 9.18 1.71
C GLY A 314 -21.76 8.76 3.10
N ASP A 315 -20.77 7.86 3.19
CA ASP A 315 -20.18 7.34 4.45
C ASP A 315 -20.18 8.39 5.57
N THR A 316 -20.74 8.01 6.73
CA THR A 316 -20.78 8.85 7.92
C THR A 316 -20.34 8.12 9.19
N TRP A 317 -19.72 6.95 9.05
CA TRP A 317 -19.43 6.03 10.14
C TRP A 317 -17.99 5.54 10.15
N ASP A 318 -17.11 6.22 9.42
CA ASP A 318 -15.72 5.80 9.27
C ASP A 318 -15.61 4.42 8.57
N TYR A 319 -16.51 4.16 7.62
CA TYR A 319 -16.52 2.92 6.83
C TYR A 319 -15.63 3.07 5.61
N THR A 320 -14.39 2.61 5.74
CA THR A 320 -13.41 2.54 4.67
C THR A 320 -13.74 1.40 3.70
N ALA A 321 -13.32 1.54 2.44
CA ALA A 321 -13.25 0.46 1.46
C ALA A 321 -11.79 0.15 1.09
N THR A 322 -10.84 0.39 2.01
CA THR A 322 -9.40 0.15 1.84
C THR A 322 -8.97 -1.27 2.23
N GLN A 323 -9.92 -2.11 2.65
CA GLN A 323 -9.66 -3.50 3.03
C GLN A 323 -9.24 -4.33 1.82
N HIS A 324 -8.65 -5.48 2.12
CA HIS A 324 -8.09 -6.43 1.16
C HIS A 324 -9.00 -6.69 -0.05
N LEU A 325 -8.42 -6.47 -1.24
CA LEU A 325 -9.03 -6.73 -2.54
C LEU A 325 -8.45 -8.03 -3.08
N ILE A 326 -9.29 -9.02 -3.37
CA ILE A 326 -8.86 -10.33 -3.85
C ILE A 326 -9.41 -10.54 -5.26
N LEU A 327 -8.54 -10.86 -6.22
CA LEU A 327 -8.93 -11.24 -7.58
C LEU A 327 -8.92 -12.76 -7.69
N THR A 328 -9.99 -13.33 -8.20
CA THR A 328 -10.10 -14.77 -8.44
C THR A 328 -11.13 -15.04 -9.51
N ASP A 329 -11.06 -16.23 -10.10
CA ASP A 329 -12.21 -16.76 -10.83
C ASP A 329 -13.15 -17.46 -9.82
N TYR A 330 -14.45 -17.23 -9.98
CA TYR A 330 -15.48 -17.82 -9.12
C TYR A 330 -16.72 -18.20 -9.93
N GLU A 331 -17.33 -19.33 -9.58
CA GLU A 331 -18.55 -19.81 -10.23
C GLU A 331 -19.79 -19.13 -9.64
N ILE A 332 -20.56 -18.44 -10.48
CA ILE A 332 -21.84 -17.81 -10.12
C ILE A 332 -22.89 -18.32 -11.11
N ASP A 333 -23.97 -18.90 -10.61
CA ASP A 333 -25.08 -19.45 -11.41
C ASP A 333 -24.63 -20.40 -12.55
N GLY A 334 -23.62 -21.23 -12.27
CA GLY A 334 -23.08 -22.22 -13.22
C GLY A 334 -22.12 -21.64 -14.27
N GLN A 335 -21.72 -20.38 -14.15
CA GLN A 335 -20.77 -19.73 -15.05
C GLN A 335 -19.54 -19.25 -14.28
N MET A 336 -18.34 -19.42 -14.86
CA MET A 336 -17.12 -18.86 -14.28
C MET A 336 -17.04 -17.36 -14.57
N HIS A 337 -16.80 -16.58 -13.53
CA HIS A 337 -16.61 -15.13 -13.60
C HIS A 337 -15.24 -14.75 -13.03
N HIS A 338 -14.55 -13.84 -13.72
CA HIS A 338 -13.40 -13.16 -13.15
C HIS A 338 -13.91 -12.06 -12.21
N VAL A 339 -13.68 -12.21 -10.90
CA VAL A 339 -14.28 -11.35 -9.87
C VAL A 339 -13.24 -10.69 -8.98
N ILE A 340 -13.64 -9.54 -8.45
CA ILE A 340 -12.98 -8.90 -7.32
C ILE A 340 -13.84 -9.08 -6.07
N MET A 341 -13.23 -9.54 -4.98
CA MET A 341 -13.88 -9.74 -3.69
C MET A 341 -13.29 -8.77 -2.66
N GLN A 342 -14.14 -8.21 -1.83
CA GLN A 342 -13.76 -7.38 -0.69
C GLN A 342 -14.70 -7.64 0.48
N ALA A 343 -14.15 -7.74 1.68
CA ALA A 343 -14.91 -7.62 2.92
C ALA A 343 -14.71 -6.18 3.46
N PRO A 344 -15.62 -5.22 3.16
CA PRO A 344 -15.51 -3.86 3.64
C PRO A 344 -15.77 -3.76 5.15
N LYS A 345 -15.43 -2.61 5.74
CA LYS A 345 -15.56 -2.33 7.18
C LYS A 345 -17.02 -2.19 7.62
#